data_AF-B5D7I7-F1
#
_entry.id   AF-B5D7I7-F1
#
_cell.length_a   1.000
_cell.length_b   1.000
_cell.length_c   1.000
_cell.angle_alpha   90.00
_cell.angle_beta   90.00
_cell.angle_gamma   90.00
#
_symmetry.space_group_name_H-M   'P 1'
#
loop_
_entity.id
_entity.type
_entity.pdbx_description
1 polymer ?
#
loop_
_entity_poly.entity_id
_entity_poly.type
_entity_poly.pdbx_seq_one_letter_code
_entity_poly.pdbx_strand_id
1 'polypeptide(L)'
;HRPLGFDYQGVEILQIKAEDLPSIAVALYVYGFNYLRCQCAYDVMPGGFLASVYYLVQVQDNSDQPEEVCLKVFVSRKNPRIPSLFWIWKTSDFQEQESYDMFGIIYESHPHLKRILMPDTWIG
;
A
#
# COMPACT_ATOMS: atom_id res chain seq x y z
N HIS A 1 -14.05 -5.14 -4.36
CA HIS A 1 -12.88 -4.79 -5.20
C HIS A 1 -13.33 -4.57 -6.64
N ARG A 2 -12.61 -3.76 -7.42
CA ARG A 2 -12.83 -3.58 -8.87
C ARG A 2 -11.52 -3.88 -9.60
N PRO A 3 -11.47 -4.82 -10.56
CA PRO A 3 -10.26 -5.05 -11.34
C PRO A 3 -9.98 -3.84 -12.23
N LEU A 4 -8.72 -3.38 -12.25
CA LEU A 4 -8.24 -2.30 -13.12
C LEU A 4 -7.50 -2.84 -14.36
N GLY A 5 -7.39 -4.17 -14.48
CA GLY A 5 -6.64 -4.83 -15.52
C GLY A 5 -5.27 -5.28 -15.02
N PHE A 6 -4.32 -5.42 -15.95
CA PHE A 6 -2.97 -5.89 -15.69
C PHE A 6 -1.96 -4.75 -15.85
N ASP A 7 -0.90 -4.77 -15.05
CA ASP A 7 0.27 -3.90 -15.22
C ASP A 7 1.08 -4.31 -16.47
N TYR A 8 2.07 -3.52 -16.85
CA TYR A 8 2.95 -3.82 -18.00
C TYR A 8 3.72 -5.14 -17.84
N GLN A 9 3.88 -5.63 -16.61
CA GLN A 9 4.50 -6.92 -16.26
C GLN A 9 3.49 -8.08 -16.19
N GLY A 10 2.20 -7.83 -16.47
CA GLY A 10 1.15 -8.85 -16.38
C GLY A 10 0.60 -9.09 -14.97
N VAL A 11 0.93 -8.24 -14.00
CA VAL A 11 0.44 -8.33 -12.61
C VAL A 11 -0.99 -7.80 -12.52
N GLU A 12 -1.90 -8.53 -11.89
CA GLU A 12 -3.28 -8.08 -11.71
C GLU A 12 -3.36 -6.89 -10.74
N ILE A 13 -4.07 -5.83 -11.14
CA ILE A 13 -4.30 -4.64 -10.32
C ILE A 13 -5.76 -4.62 -9.84
N LEU A 14 -5.94 -4.62 -8.52
CA LEU A 14 -7.22 -4.55 -7.86
C LEU A 14 -7.41 -3.19 -7.18
N GLN A 15 -8.44 -2.46 -7.60
CA GLN A 15 -8.89 -1.28 -6.88
C GLN A 15 -9.68 -1.68 -5.63
N ILE A 16 -9.18 -1.24 -4.48
CA ILE A 16 -9.75 -1.51 -3.16
C ILE A 16 -10.15 -0.18 -2.51
N LYS A 17 -11.27 -0.18 -1.80
CA LYS A 17 -11.64 0.95 -0.93
C LYS A 17 -10.84 0.86 0.37
N ALA A 18 -10.47 2.01 0.94
CA ALA A 18 -9.69 2.03 2.18
C ALA A 18 -10.33 1.22 3.32
N GLU A 19 -11.67 1.22 3.44
CA GLU A 19 -12.43 0.47 4.44
C GLU A 19 -12.29 -1.07 4.32
N ASP A 20 -12.17 -1.57 3.09
CA ASP A 20 -12.09 -3.01 2.80
C ASP A 20 -10.65 -3.53 2.81
N LEU A 21 -9.66 -2.64 2.86
CA LEU A 21 -8.25 -2.97 2.70
C LEU A 21 -7.77 -4.02 3.72
N PRO A 22 -8.04 -3.89 5.05
CA PRO A 22 -7.60 -4.89 6.02
C PRO A 22 -8.21 -6.27 5.76
N SER A 23 -9.50 -6.33 5.43
CA SER A 23 -10.20 -7.59 5.18
C SER A 23 -9.62 -8.34 3.99
N ILE A 24 -9.35 -7.61 2.89
CA ILE A 24 -8.74 -8.20 1.69
C ILE A 24 -7.29 -8.57 1.94
N ALA A 25 -6.54 -7.75 2.68
CA ALA A 25 -5.17 -8.03 3.04
C ALA A 25 -5.04 -9.32 3.86
N VAL A 26 -5.92 -9.52 4.86
CA VAL A 26 -5.96 -10.76 5.64
C VAL A 26 -6.31 -11.96 4.77
N ALA A 27 -7.30 -11.81 3.87
CA ALA A 27 -7.66 -12.89 2.95
C ALA A 27 -6.50 -13.30 2.04
N LEU A 28 -5.75 -12.34 1.50
CA LEU A 28 -4.57 -12.60 0.66
C LEU A 28 -3.42 -13.21 1.47
N TYR A 29 -3.21 -12.75 2.70
CA TYR A 29 -2.23 -13.36 3.59
C TYR A 29 -2.54 -14.84 3.86
N VAL A 30 -3.81 -15.16 4.14
CA VAL A 30 -4.27 -16.56 4.33
C VAL A 30 -4.17 -17.37 3.04
N TYR A 31 -4.38 -16.76 1.88
CA TYR A 31 -4.24 -17.41 0.57
C TYR A 31 -2.78 -17.77 0.24
N GLY A 32 -1.81 -17.08 0.86
CA GLY A 32 -0.39 -17.39 0.74
C GLY A 32 0.49 -16.22 0.29
N PHE A 33 -0.05 -15.01 0.13
CA PHE A 33 0.74 -13.81 -0.13
C PHE A 33 1.52 -13.40 1.11
N ASN A 34 2.66 -14.05 1.32
CA ASN A 34 3.51 -13.92 2.49
C ASN A 34 4.51 -12.74 2.40
N TYR A 35 4.70 -12.15 1.22
CA TYR A 35 5.69 -11.10 1.02
C TYR A 35 5.07 -9.82 0.43
N LEU A 36 5.19 -8.70 1.15
CA LEU A 36 4.89 -7.37 0.63
C LEU A 36 6.18 -6.78 0.03
N ARG A 37 6.22 -6.70 -1.29
CA ARG A 37 7.38 -6.29 -2.08
C ARG A 37 7.60 -4.77 -2.07
N CYS A 38 6.55 -4.01 -2.35
CA CYS A 38 6.56 -2.55 -2.25
C CYS A 38 5.18 -2.06 -1.84
N GLN A 39 5.13 -1.30 -0.76
CA GLN A 39 4.13 -0.27 -0.56
C GLN A 39 4.72 1.03 -1.11
N CYS A 40 3.96 1.70 -1.97
CA CYS A 40 4.41 2.94 -2.59
C CYS A 40 3.18 3.85 -2.84
N ALA A 41 3.35 5.17 -2.67
CA ALA A 41 2.28 6.14 -2.87
C ALA A 41 2.60 7.11 -4.02
N TYR A 42 1.56 7.63 -4.68
CA TYR A 42 1.72 8.67 -5.69
C TYR A 42 0.48 9.56 -5.80
N ASP A 43 0.68 10.77 -6.34
CA ASP A 43 -0.40 11.70 -6.66
C ASP A 43 -0.96 11.39 -8.05
N VAL A 44 -2.26 11.07 -8.12
CA VAL A 44 -2.93 10.70 -9.38
C VAL A 44 -3.15 11.94 -10.25
N MET A 45 -3.50 13.06 -9.62
CA MET A 45 -3.79 14.31 -10.32
C MET A 45 -3.69 15.49 -9.34
N PRO A 46 -3.12 16.64 -9.77
CA PRO A 46 -3.04 17.83 -8.94
C PRO A 46 -4.40 18.23 -8.35
N GLY A 47 -4.50 18.22 -7.02
CA GLY A 47 -5.72 18.59 -6.29
C GLY A 47 -6.81 17.52 -6.23
N GLY A 48 -6.54 16.32 -6.73
CA GLY A 48 -7.48 15.20 -6.77
C GLY A 48 -7.23 14.14 -5.70
N PHE A 49 -6.91 12.94 -6.17
CA PHE A 49 -6.76 11.74 -5.36
C PHE A 49 -5.29 11.36 -5.22
N LEU A 50 -4.94 10.89 -4.03
CA LEU A 50 -3.70 10.16 -3.80
C LEU A 50 -3.98 8.67 -3.99
N ALA A 51 -2.99 7.94 -4.49
CA ALA A 51 -3.02 6.50 -4.57
C ALA A 51 -1.96 5.90 -3.64
N SER A 52 -2.35 4.93 -2.83
CA SER A 52 -1.44 4.01 -2.15
C SER A 52 -1.52 2.66 -2.83
N VAL A 53 -0.38 2.11 -3.22
CA VAL A 53 -0.23 0.86 -3.96
C VAL A 53 0.54 -0.13 -3.11
N TYR A 54 0.09 -1.39 -3.11
CA TYR A 54 0.73 -2.50 -2.41
C TYR A 54 0.95 -3.64 -3.40
N TYR A 55 2.21 -3.94 -3.69
CA TYR A 55 2.60 -5.11 -4.46
C TYR A 55 2.86 -6.28 -3.52
N LEU A 56 2.01 -7.30 -3.60
CA LEU A 56 2.08 -8.52 -2.83
C LEU A 56 2.57 -9.66 -3.71
N VAL A 57 3.41 -10.51 -3.15
CA VAL A 57 4.04 -11.64 -3.84
C VAL A 57 3.84 -12.88 -2.98
N GLN A 58 3.47 -13.97 -3.63
CA GLN A 58 3.48 -15.29 -3.01
C GLN A 58 4.84 -15.94 -3.24
N VAL A 59 5.66 -15.96 -2.20
CA VAL A 59 6.99 -16.56 -2.22
C VAL A 59 6.88 -18.02 -1.79
N GLN A 60 7.25 -18.93 -2.68
CA GLN A 60 7.35 -20.37 -2.43
C GLN A 60 8.76 -20.86 -2.81
N ASP A 61 9.22 -21.94 -2.16
CA ASP A 61 10.49 -22.56 -2.52
C ASP A 61 10.43 -23.11 -3.96
N ASN A 62 11.41 -22.74 -4.80
CA ASN A 62 11.56 -23.14 -6.22
C ASN A 62 10.50 -22.61 -7.22
N SER A 63 9.90 -21.44 -7.00
CA SER A 63 9.08 -20.80 -8.05
C SER A 63 9.92 -19.94 -8.99
N ASP A 64 10.03 -20.31 -10.27
CA ASP A 64 10.63 -19.46 -11.31
C ASP A 64 9.78 -18.21 -11.62
N GLN A 65 8.48 -18.26 -11.35
CA GLN A 65 7.54 -17.16 -11.52
C GLN A 65 6.56 -17.13 -10.33
N PRO A 66 6.82 -16.30 -9.30
CA PRO A 66 5.90 -16.17 -8.18
C PRO A 66 4.61 -15.45 -8.60
N GLU A 67 3.48 -15.81 -8.01
CA GLU A 67 2.22 -15.09 -8.21
C GLU A 67 2.30 -13.71 -7.54
N GLU A 68 1.88 -12.68 -8.27
CA GLU A 68 1.87 -11.29 -7.79
C GLU A 68 0.48 -10.68 -7.92
N VAL A 69 0.10 -9.86 -6.94
CA VAL A 69 -1.11 -9.06 -6.99
C VAL A 69 -0.82 -7.64 -6.52
N CYS A 70 -1.43 -6.67 -7.17
CA CYS A 70 -1.27 -5.26 -6.87
C CYS A 70 -2.58 -4.70 -6.30
N LEU A 71 -2.58 -4.25 -5.05
CA LEU A 71 -3.71 -3.57 -4.44
C LEU A 71 -3.53 -2.08 -4.58
N LYS A 72 -4.55 -1.40 -5.10
CA LYS A 72 -4.54 0.04 -5.31
C LYS A 72 -5.68 0.70 -4.56
N VAL A 73 -5.32 1.60 -3.64
CA VAL A 73 -6.26 2.34 -2.81
C VAL A 73 -6.21 3.80 -3.20
N PHE A 74 -7.35 4.36 -3.57
CA PHE A 74 -7.48 5.78 -3.87
C PHE A 74 -8.10 6.49 -2.68
N VAL A 75 -7.48 7.59 -2.24
CA VAL A 75 -7.97 8.43 -1.15
C VAL A 75 -7.97 9.90 -1.56
N SER A 76 -8.93 10.66 -1.03
CA SER A 76 -8.99 12.09 -1.30
C SER A 76 -7.91 12.82 -0.52
N ARG A 77 -7.25 13.79 -1.16
CA ARG A 77 -6.24 14.63 -0.49
C ARG A 77 -6.78 15.44 0.69
N LYS A 78 -8.11 15.66 0.75
CA LYS A 78 -8.75 16.37 1.88
C LYS A 78 -8.80 15.55 3.16
N ASN A 79 -8.84 14.22 3.05
CA ASN A 79 -8.86 13.31 4.18
C ASN A 79 -8.18 11.99 3.80
N PRO A 80 -6.84 12.00 3.63
CA PRO A 80 -6.10 10.86 3.08
C PRO A 80 -5.82 9.83 4.18
N ARG A 81 -6.84 9.08 4.60
CA ARG A 81 -6.74 8.06 5.65
C ARG A 81 -6.85 6.66 5.08
N ILE A 82 -5.92 5.80 5.45
CA ILE A 82 -5.87 4.39 5.04
C ILE A 82 -5.53 3.54 6.26
N PRO A 83 -6.17 2.39 6.50
CA PRO A 83 -5.72 1.45 7.52
C PRO A 83 -4.31 0.92 7.20
N SER A 84 -3.41 0.94 8.17
CA SER A 84 -2.06 0.37 8.04
C SER A 84 -2.10 -1.16 7.88
N LEU A 85 -1.21 -1.68 7.04
CA LEU A 85 -0.99 -3.12 6.87
C LEU A 85 0.17 -3.67 7.71
N PHE A 86 0.74 -2.85 8.61
CA PHE A 86 1.87 -3.21 9.48
C PHE A 86 1.62 -4.46 10.33
N TRP A 87 0.37 -4.69 10.74
CA TRP A 87 0.01 -5.86 11.55
C TRP A 87 0.02 -7.17 10.75
N ILE A 88 -0.03 -7.09 9.43
CA ILE A 88 -0.03 -8.24 8.51
C ILE A 88 1.38 -8.43 7.93
N TRP A 89 1.96 -7.39 7.32
CA TRP A 89 3.32 -7.40 6.81
C TRP A 89 4.17 -6.31 7.48
N LYS A 90 5.18 -6.74 8.24
CA LYS A 90 6.09 -5.81 8.95
C LYS A 90 6.95 -4.96 8.02
N THR A 91 7.09 -5.36 6.75
CA THR A 91 7.80 -4.57 5.74
C THR A 91 7.13 -3.23 5.44
N SER A 92 5.85 -3.06 5.77
CA SER A 92 5.14 -1.79 5.56
C SER A 92 5.61 -0.67 6.50
N ASP A 93 6.36 -0.95 7.56
CA ASP A 93 6.73 0.02 8.60
C ASP A 93 7.39 1.29 8.01
N PHE A 94 8.50 1.12 7.30
CA PHE A 94 9.21 2.23 6.69
C PHE A 94 8.53 2.77 5.44
N GLN A 95 7.83 1.92 4.69
CA GLN A 95 7.20 2.30 3.43
C GLN A 95 5.96 3.19 3.67
N GLU A 96 5.14 2.84 4.67
CA GLU A 96 4.00 3.65 5.10
C GLU A 96 4.47 4.96 5.74
N GLN A 97 5.58 4.95 6.48
CA GLN A 97 6.22 6.19 6.98
C GLN A 97 6.72 7.08 5.85
N GLU A 98 7.37 6.53 4.81
CA GLU A 98 7.79 7.28 3.61
C GLU A 98 6.59 7.91 2.91
N SER A 99 5.52 7.14 2.71
CA SER A 99 4.29 7.61 2.08
C SER A 99 3.60 8.71 2.89
N TYR A 100 3.63 8.61 4.22
CA TYR A 100 3.15 9.66 5.13
C TYR A 100 4.01 10.92 5.01
N ASP A 101 5.33 10.76 5.01
CA ASP A 101 6.28 11.87 4.94
C ASP A 101 6.09 12.65 3.63
N MET A 102 6.12 11.96 2.48
CA MET A 102 6.11 12.60 1.16
C MET A 102 4.73 13.09 0.70
N PHE A 103 3.65 12.36 1.01
CA PHE A 103 2.31 12.65 0.46
C PHE A 103 1.28 13.05 1.51
N GLY A 104 1.60 12.93 2.80
CA GLY A 104 0.67 13.24 3.89
C GLY A 104 -0.44 12.20 4.07
N ILE A 105 -0.28 10.97 3.57
CA ILE A 105 -1.25 9.89 3.76
C ILE A 105 -1.14 9.37 5.19
N ILE A 106 -2.23 9.45 5.95
CA ILE A 106 -2.29 8.99 7.33
C ILE A 106 -2.65 7.50 7.36
N TYR A 107 -1.71 6.69 7.83
CA TYR A 107 -1.91 5.26 8.06
C TYR A 107 -2.44 5.01 9.47
N GLU A 108 -3.72 4.68 9.58
CA GLU A 108 -4.38 4.44 10.87
C GLU A 108 -3.86 3.12 11.48
N SER A 109 -3.70 3.08 12.81
CA SER A 109 -3.17 1.94 13.58
C SER A 109 -1.69 1.58 13.37
N HIS A 110 -0.92 2.42 12.66
CA HIS A 110 0.52 2.27 12.53
C HIS A 110 1.23 2.62 13.87
N PRO A 111 2.12 1.78 14.41
CA PRO A 111 2.69 1.99 15.76
C PRO A 111 3.66 3.17 15.85
N HIS A 112 4.38 3.46 14.77
CA HIS A 112 5.44 4.49 14.74
C HIS A 112 5.30 5.40 13.53
N LEU A 113 4.11 5.99 13.31
CA LEU A 113 3.93 6.90 12.17
C LEU A 113 4.64 8.23 12.43
N LYS A 114 5.84 8.38 11.90
CA LYS A 114 6.67 9.59 11.98
C LYS A 114 7.34 9.86 10.63
N ARG A 115 7.87 11.08 10.49
CA ARG A 115 8.70 11.42 9.34
C ARG A 115 10.05 10.75 9.46
N ILE A 116 10.61 10.32 8.33
CA ILE A 116 11.86 9.56 8.27
C ILE A 116 12.88 10.13 7.29
N LEU A 117 12.43 10.85 6.26
CA LEU A 117 13.29 11.42 5.22
C LEU A 117 13.43 12.93 5.39
N MET A 118 12.34 13.63 5.72
CA MET A 118 12.36 15.07 5.85
C MET A 118 12.76 15.54 7.25
N PRO A 119 13.41 16.72 7.36
CA PRO A 119 13.73 17.30 8.65
C PRO A 119 12.48 17.49 9.50
N ASP A 120 12.60 17.30 10.81
CA ASP A 120 11.50 17.48 11.77
C ASP A 120 10.87 18.88 11.70
N THR A 121 11.63 19.88 11.24
CA THR A 121 11.19 21.28 11.08
C THR A 121 10.38 21.55 9.81
N TRP A 122 10.14 20.55 8.96
CA TRP A 122 9.42 20.74 7.71
C TRP A 122 7.93 21.00 7.95
N ILE A 123 7.32 21.87 7.15
CA ILE A 123 5.87 22.13 7.16
C ILE A 123 5.41 21.92 5.73
N GLY A 124 4.60 20.87 5.51
CA GLY A 124 4.06 20.45 4.22
C GLY A 124 2.59 20.80 4.06
#